data_AF-A0A832Q0R6-F1
#
_entry.id   AF-A0A832Q0R6-F1
#
_cell.length_a   1.000
_cell.length_b   1.000
_cell.length_c   1.000
_cell.angle_alpha   90.00
_cell.angle_beta   90.00
_cell.angle_gamma   90.00
#
_symmetry.space_group_name_H-M   'P 1'
#
loop_
_entity.id
_entity.type
_entity.pdbx_description
1 polymer ?
#
loop_
_entity_poly.entity_id
_entity_poly.type
_entity_poly.pdbx_seq_one_letter_code
_entity_poly.pdbx_strand_id
1 'polypeptide(L)'
;MDRISFVDNADEEIAALTNIDLNSEAVVHKEFESVLEGFDLGVIDQPASVQPHSDQSSANQSIQNQPTLDQPTLLHSEIGQPSLNQPARQSTIKLVDYDSDYLIYEVDAIKDELAIFSDVYYPKGWQVSIDGEPAVMIRANYILRALAIPTGTHNVEFRFEPQSIKTTDGIAYAALLIMLLTSVYLIYRRIRTEKLEK
;
A
#
# COMPACT_ATOMS: atom_id res chain seq x y z
N MET A 1 2.55 -5.15 -8.67
CA MET A 1 2.56 -4.13 -9.76
C MET A 1 3.85 -4.31 -10.54
N ASP A 2 3.83 -4.10 -11.86
CA ASP A 2 4.95 -4.42 -12.74
C ASP A 2 5.91 -3.25 -13.00
N ARG A 3 5.42 -2.01 -12.88
CA ARG A 3 6.17 -0.77 -13.09
C ARG A 3 5.84 0.27 -12.02
N ILE A 4 6.81 1.11 -11.68
CA ILE A 4 6.64 2.19 -10.69
C ILE A 4 7.09 3.52 -11.30
N SER A 5 6.30 4.57 -11.09
CA SER A 5 6.63 5.95 -11.42
C SER A 5 6.70 6.81 -10.16
N PHE A 6 7.76 7.61 -10.02
CA PHE A 6 7.94 8.52 -8.90
C PHE A 6 7.49 9.93 -9.24
N VAL A 7 6.77 10.57 -8.32
CA VAL A 7 6.28 11.95 -8.45
C VAL A 7 6.68 12.80 -7.25
N ASP A 8 6.87 14.10 -7.48
CA ASP A 8 7.42 15.03 -6.48
C ASP A 8 6.32 15.79 -5.71
N ASN A 9 5.08 15.84 -6.21
CA ASN A 9 3.96 16.52 -5.56
C ASN A 9 2.57 15.90 -5.89
N ALA A 10 1.55 16.34 -5.15
CA ALA A 10 0.18 15.82 -5.26
C ALA A 10 -0.52 16.15 -6.60
N ASP A 11 -0.18 17.28 -7.23
CA ASP A 11 -0.78 17.67 -8.52
C ASP A 11 -0.24 16.78 -9.65
N GLU A 12 1.06 16.45 -9.61
CA GLU A 12 1.70 15.47 -10.50
C GLU A 12 1.16 14.06 -10.31
N GLU A 13 0.85 13.67 -9.07
CA GLU A 13 0.24 12.37 -8.77
C GLU A 13 -1.14 12.26 -9.44
N ILE A 14 -1.99 13.28 -9.33
CA ILE A 14 -3.30 13.32 -9.99
C ILE A 14 -3.16 13.26 -11.52
N ALA A 15 -2.17 13.97 -12.07
CA ALA A 15 -1.91 13.98 -13.51
C ALA A 15 -1.43 12.60 -14.02
N ALA A 16 -0.53 11.94 -13.29
CA ALA A 16 -0.01 10.62 -13.62
C ALA A 16 -1.10 9.55 -13.59
N LEU A 17 -2.02 9.61 -12.62
CA LEU A 17 -3.14 8.66 -12.49
C LEU A 17 -4.17 8.76 -13.62
N THR A 18 -4.20 9.85 -14.39
CA THR A 18 -5.19 10.06 -15.46
C THR A 18 -4.89 9.20 -16.70
N ASN A 19 -3.62 8.87 -16.96
CA ASN A 19 -3.18 8.18 -18.19
C ASN A 19 -2.46 6.84 -17.93
N ILE A 20 -2.51 6.32 -16.70
CA ILE A 20 -1.83 5.08 -16.29
C ILE A 20 -2.81 3.90 -16.22
N ASP A 21 -2.32 2.72 -16.59
CA ASP A 21 -3.00 1.45 -16.29
C ASP A 21 -2.65 1.01 -14.87
N LEU A 22 -3.58 1.26 -13.93
CA LEU A 22 -3.45 0.94 -12.50
C LEU A 22 -3.34 -0.56 -12.21
N ASN A 23 -3.56 -1.43 -13.20
CA ASN A 23 -3.33 -2.87 -13.05
C ASN A 23 -1.85 -3.26 -13.23
N SER A 24 -1.05 -2.41 -13.88
CA SER A 24 0.35 -2.70 -14.18
C SER A 24 1.33 -1.68 -13.61
N GLU A 25 0.87 -0.48 -13.29
CA GLU A 25 1.72 0.64 -12.90
C GLU A 25 1.25 1.34 -11.63
N ALA A 26 2.22 1.68 -10.77
CA ALA A 26 1.99 2.34 -9.49
C ALA A 26 2.65 3.72 -9.47
N VAL A 27 1.96 4.71 -8.91
CA VAL A 27 2.52 6.03 -8.66
C VAL A 27 2.88 6.14 -7.18
N VAL A 28 4.13 6.44 -6.88
CA VAL A 28 4.66 6.54 -5.50
C VAL A 28 5.33 7.89 -5.31
N HIS A 29 5.16 8.48 -4.14
CA HIS A 29 5.82 9.75 -3.82
C HIS A 29 7.33 9.54 -3.60
N LYS A 30 8.16 10.46 -4.09
CA LYS A 30 9.63 10.32 -4.05
C LYS A 30 10.24 10.14 -2.66
N GLU A 31 9.54 10.58 -1.61
CA GLU A 31 9.97 10.38 -0.21
C GLU A 31 10.21 8.90 0.15
N PHE A 32 9.61 7.96 -0.58
CA PHE A 32 9.77 6.52 -0.38
C PHE A 32 10.83 5.87 -1.28
N GLU A 33 11.54 6.64 -2.11
CA GLU A 33 12.57 6.11 -3.04
C GLU A 33 13.62 5.27 -2.28
N SER A 34 14.14 5.79 -1.17
CA SER A 34 15.11 5.08 -0.32
C SER A 34 14.63 3.75 0.25
N VAL A 35 13.31 3.57 0.41
CA VAL A 35 12.71 2.31 0.88
C VAL A 35 12.69 1.28 -0.24
N LEU A 36 12.68 1.74 -1.49
CA LEU A 36 12.51 0.92 -2.70
C LEU A 36 13.84 0.62 -3.41
N GLU A 37 14.94 1.33 -3.13
CA GLU A 37 16.26 1.14 -3.73
C GLU A 37 16.82 -0.30 -3.65
N GLY A 38 16.36 -1.09 -2.68
CA GLY A 38 16.80 -2.48 -2.47
C GLY A 38 16.02 -3.54 -3.26
N PHE A 39 15.00 -3.16 -4.02
CA PHE A 39 14.10 -4.09 -4.71
C PHE A 39 14.19 -3.90 -6.23
N ASP A 40 14.15 -4.98 -7.00
CA ASP A 40 14.17 -4.93 -8.48
C ASP A 40 12.78 -4.57 -9.05
N LEU A 41 12.35 -3.34 -8.80
CA LEU A 41 10.99 -2.86 -9.07
C LEU A 41 10.88 -2.03 -10.36
N GLY A 42 11.37 -2.54 -11.51
CA GLY A 42 11.09 -1.99 -12.85
C GLY A 42 10.79 -0.47 -12.90
N VAL A 43 11.77 0.35 -12.47
CA VAL A 43 11.59 1.79 -12.23
C VAL A 43 11.51 2.53 -13.57
N ILE A 44 10.50 3.39 -13.72
CA ILE A 44 10.43 4.35 -14.82
C ILE A 44 10.93 5.69 -14.28
N ASP A 45 12.16 6.07 -14.65
CA ASP A 45 12.87 7.27 -14.15
C ASP A 45 12.16 8.61 -14.43
N GLN A 46 11.08 8.64 -15.23
CA GLN A 46 10.28 9.84 -15.52
C GLN A 46 8.80 9.47 -15.69
N PRO A 47 7.85 10.13 -14.99
CA PRO A 47 6.44 10.03 -15.36
C PRO A 47 6.29 10.51 -16.81
N ALA A 48 5.49 9.78 -17.59
CA ALA A 48 5.20 10.14 -18.99
C ALA A 48 4.84 11.63 -19.07
N SER A 49 5.53 12.36 -19.94
CA SER A 49 5.29 13.78 -20.17
C SER A 49 3.81 14.03 -20.46
N VAL A 50 3.13 14.68 -19.54
CA VAL A 50 1.72 15.06 -19.67
C VAL A 50 1.61 16.11 -20.77
N GLN A 51 1.26 15.68 -21.99
CA GLN A 51 0.78 16.57 -23.04
C GLN A 51 -0.70 16.88 -22.74
N PRO A 52 -1.11 18.16 -22.60
CA PRO A 52 -2.51 18.50 -22.44
C PRO A 52 -3.27 18.13 -23.71
N HIS A 53 -4.13 17.10 -23.65
CA HIS A 53 -5.10 16.84 -24.71
C HIS A 53 -6.16 17.95 -24.68
N SER A 54 -6.02 18.91 -25.59
CA SER A 54 -7.07 19.88 -25.88
C SER A 54 -8.27 19.16 -26.49
N ASP A 55 -9.42 19.23 -25.83
CA ASP A 55 -10.72 18.90 -26.40
C ASP A 55 -10.92 19.64 -27.72
N GLN A 56 -11.10 18.90 -28.83
CA GLN A 56 -11.96 19.34 -29.93
C GLN A 56 -12.80 18.16 -30.44
N SER A 57 -14.04 18.16 -29.95
CA SER A 57 -15.23 17.78 -30.69
C SER A 57 -15.13 18.20 -32.17
N SER A 58 -15.22 17.24 -33.09
CA SER A 58 -15.73 17.44 -34.45
C SER A 58 -16.19 16.12 -35.06
N ALA A 59 -17.51 15.94 -35.02
CA ALA A 59 -18.39 15.47 -36.08
C ALA A 59 -17.91 14.42 -37.11
N ASN A 60 -18.70 13.34 -37.15
CA ASN A 60 -19.08 12.56 -38.33
C ASN A 60 -19.00 13.30 -39.68
N GLN A 61 -18.32 12.68 -40.66
CA GLN A 61 -18.48 12.72 -42.14
C GLN A 61 -17.19 12.11 -42.73
N SER A 62 -17.10 11.09 -43.60
CA SER A 62 -17.99 10.57 -44.63
C SER A 62 -17.49 9.17 -45.08
N ILE A 63 -18.39 8.29 -45.50
CA ILE A 63 -18.09 7.06 -46.24
C ILE A 63 -17.76 7.43 -47.70
N GLN A 64 -16.67 6.89 -48.27
CA GLN A 64 -16.58 6.67 -49.71
C GLN A 64 -15.76 5.42 -50.06
N ASN A 65 -16.43 4.47 -50.71
CA ASN A 65 -15.94 3.21 -51.27
C ASN A 65 -14.94 3.44 -52.43
N GLN A 66 -13.95 2.55 -52.63
CA GLN A 66 -13.97 1.49 -53.67
C GLN A 66 -12.65 0.68 -53.76
N PRO A 67 -12.66 -0.52 -54.40
CA PRO A 67 -11.75 -1.64 -54.15
C PRO A 67 -10.62 -1.76 -55.18
N THR A 68 -9.55 -2.47 -54.83
CA THR A 68 -8.64 -3.09 -55.82
C THR A 68 -8.23 -4.50 -55.37
N LEU A 69 -8.32 -5.42 -56.33
CA LEU A 69 -8.07 -6.85 -56.28
C LEU A 69 -6.69 -7.15 -56.89
N ASP A 70 -6.11 -8.33 -56.58
CA ASP A 70 -5.05 -9.06 -57.32
C ASP A 70 -3.59 -8.57 -57.12
N GLN A 71 -2.55 -9.32 -56.68
CA GLN A 71 -2.21 -10.75 -56.54
C GLN A 71 -0.90 -10.87 -55.67
N PRO A 72 -0.16 -12.00 -55.59
CA PRO A 72 -0.49 -13.42 -55.43
C PRO A 72 0.18 -14.04 -54.17
N THR A 73 -0.35 -15.20 -53.80
CA THR A 73 0.14 -16.21 -52.86
C THR A 73 1.64 -16.53 -52.96
N LEU A 74 2.41 -16.28 -51.90
CA LEU A 74 3.68 -16.97 -51.65
C LEU A 74 3.60 -17.82 -50.37
N LEU A 75 3.53 -19.14 -50.60
CA LEU A 75 4.05 -20.27 -49.83
C LEU A 75 3.97 -20.26 -48.29
N HIS A 76 3.15 -21.20 -47.81
CA HIS A 76 3.14 -21.77 -46.47
C HIS A 76 4.54 -22.19 -45.99
N SER A 77 5.00 -21.56 -44.91
CA SER A 77 5.86 -22.22 -43.94
C SER A 77 5.13 -22.20 -42.60
N GLU A 78 4.46 -23.31 -42.28
CA GLU A 78 4.08 -23.64 -40.90
C GLU A 78 5.37 -23.80 -40.09
N ILE A 79 5.89 -22.68 -39.60
CA ILE A 79 6.85 -22.67 -38.51
C ILE A 79 5.99 -22.83 -37.25
N GLY A 80 6.13 -23.96 -36.57
CA GLY A 80 5.34 -24.32 -35.40
C GLY A 80 5.21 -23.15 -34.44
N GLN A 81 3.96 -22.74 -34.18
CA GLN A 81 3.64 -21.85 -33.08
C GLN A 81 4.14 -22.52 -31.79
N PRO A 82 5.07 -21.93 -31.02
CA PRO A 82 5.22 -22.35 -29.64
C PRO A 82 3.85 -22.12 -29.00
N SER A 83 3.27 -23.15 -28.38
CA SER A 83 1.98 -23.06 -27.72
C SER A 83 2.04 -22.02 -26.60
N LEU A 84 1.67 -20.78 -26.91
CA LEU A 84 1.60 -19.68 -25.95
C LEU A 84 0.26 -19.72 -25.20
N ASN A 85 -0.14 -20.90 -24.72
CA ASN A 85 -1.40 -21.12 -24.00
C ASN A 85 -1.16 -21.66 -22.59
N GLN A 86 -0.04 -21.28 -21.98
CA GLN A 86 0.09 -21.35 -20.53
C GLN A 86 -0.09 -19.91 -20.03
N PRO A 87 -1.12 -19.61 -19.21
CA PRO A 87 -1.22 -18.29 -18.61
C PRO A 87 0.10 -18.04 -17.87
N ALA A 88 0.73 -16.89 -18.14
CA ALA A 88 1.92 -16.49 -17.42
C ALA A 88 1.61 -16.58 -15.92
N ARG A 89 2.50 -17.18 -15.13
CA ARG A 89 2.33 -17.23 -13.67
C ARG A 89 2.23 -15.79 -13.18
N GLN A 90 1.17 -15.44 -12.47
CA GLN A 90 0.95 -14.11 -11.91
C GLN A 90 1.15 -14.17 -10.39
N SER A 91 1.70 -13.10 -9.83
CA SER A 91 1.73 -12.95 -8.38
C SER A 91 0.31 -12.93 -7.82
N THR A 92 0.13 -13.47 -6.62
CA THR A 92 -1.18 -13.54 -5.97
C THR A 92 -1.09 -13.03 -4.55
N ILE A 93 -2.08 -12.25 -4.14
CA ILE A 93 -2.26 -11.80 -2.76
C ILE A 93 -3.64 -12.25 -2.26
N LYS A 94 -3.69 -12.81 -1.05
CA LYS A 94 -4.93 -13.28 -0.43
C LYS A 94 -5.00 -12.78 1.00
N LEU A 95 -6.12 -12.15 1.37
CA LEU A 95 -6.45 -11.89 2.76
C LEU A 95 -6.86 -13.22 3.40
N VAL A 96 -6.04 -13.73 4.32
CA VAL A 96 -6.28 -15.02 4.98
C VAL A 96 -6.93 -14.87 6.35
N ASP A 97 -6.70 -13.74 7.02
CA ASP A 97 -7.33 -13.43 8.28
C ASP A 97 -7.55 -11.92 8.44
N TYR A 98 -8.62 -11.55 9.12
CA TYR A 98 -9.08 -10.18 9.26
C TYR A 98 -9.82 -9.97 10.56
N ASP A 99 -9.36 -8.99 11.34
CA ASP A 99 -10.01 -8.49 12.53
C ASP A 99 -9.91 -6.95 12.59
N SER A 100 -10.51 -6.34 13.60
CA SER A 100 -10.39 -4.90 13.86
C SER A 100 -8.93 -4.49 14.11
N ASP A 101 -8.17 -5.35 14.78
CA ASP A 101 -6.82 -5.01 15.25
C ASP A 101 -5.70 -5.56 14.35
N TYR A 102 -6.01 -6.43 13.39
CA TYR A 102 -5.00 -6.98 12.48
C TYR A 102 -5.56 -7.43 11.12
N LEU A 103 -4.68 -7.46 10.12
CA LEU A 103 -4.94 -8.03 8.81
C LEU A 103 -3.76 -8.92 8.42
N ILE A 104 -4.04 -10.15 7.98
CA ILE A 104 -3.02 -11.10 7.55
C ILE A 104 -3.23 -11.43 6.08
N TYR A 105 -2.19 -11.21 5.29
CA TYR A 105 -2.17 -11.54 3.87
C TYR A 105 -1.12 -12.61 3.59
N GLU A 106 -1.48 -13.58 2.76
CA GLU A 106 -0.51 -14.46 2.10
C GLU A 106 -0.24 -13.94 0.70
N VAL A 107 1.04 -13.76 0.40
CA VAL A 107 1.52 -13.26 -0.89
C VAL A 107 2.42 -14.31 -1.53
N ASP A 108 2.18 -14.66 -2.79
CA ASP A 108 3.09 -15.42 -3.63
C ASP A 108 3.57 -14.49 -4.75
N ALA A 109 4.74 -13.90 -4.57
CA ALA A 109 5.36 -12.93 -5.46
C ALA A 109 6.35 -13.63 -6.40
N ILE A 110 6.13 -13.54 -7.71
CA ILE A 110 7.02 -14.18 -8.70
C ILE A 110 8.35 -13.44 -8.94
N LYS A 111 8.43 -12.19 -8.49
CA LYS A 111 9.59 -11.29 -8.54
C LYS A 111 9.42 -10.25 -7.44
N ASP A 112 10.43 -9.43 -7.22
CA ASP A 112 10.27 -8.24 -6.38
C ASP A 112 9.18 -7.35 -6.97
N GLU A 113 8.20 -7.00 -6.17
CA GLU A 113 7.06 -6.23 -6.64
C GLU A 113 6.46 -5.34 -5.56
N LEU A 114 5.78 -4.29 -6.02
CA LEU A 114 4.98 -3.45 -5.15
C LEU A 114 3.57 -4.01 -5.03
N ALA A 115 3.21 -4.45 -3.83
CA ALA A 115 1.85 -4.84 -3.47
C ALA A 115 1.07 -3.59 -3.04
N ILE A 116 -0.03 -3.31 -3.72
CA ILE A 116 -0.95 -2.22 -3.38
C ILE A 116 -2.19 -2.82 -2.75
N PHE A 117 -2.57 -2.30 -1.60
CA PHE A 117 -3.74 -2.75 -0.86
C PHE A 117 -4.86 -1.73 -1.05
N SER A 118 -6.12 -2.19 -1.18
CA SER A 118 -7.30 -1.34 -1.32
C SER A 118 -7.72 -0.66 -0.01
N ASP A 119 -6.74 -0.19 0.76
CA ASP A 119 -6.91 0.41 2.06
C ASP A 119 -6.13 1.73 2.15
N VAL A 120 -6.65 2.66 2.95
CA VAL A 120 -6.04 3.97 3.14
C VAL A 120 -4.68 3.86 3.86
N TYR A 121 -3.70 4.61 3.36
CA TYR A 121 -2.39 4.80 4.00
C TYR A 121 -2.55 5.63 5.29
N TYR A 122 -2.34 4.98 6.43
CA TYR A 122 -2.37 5.62 7.74
C TYR A 122 -1.23 5.10 8.64
N PRO A 123 -0.06 5.74 8.62
CA PRO A 123 1.12 5.26 9.36
C PRO A 123 1.01 5.43 10.88
N LYS A 124 -0.04 6.10 11.38
CA LYS A 124 -0.22 6.33 12.81
C LYS A 124 -0.94 5.12 13.44
N GLY A 125 -0.18 4.29 14.13
CA GLY A 125 -0.72 3.17 14.91
C GLY A 125 -0.79 1.85 14.15
N TRP A 126 -0.71 1.83 12.83
CA TRP A 126 -0.48 0.60 12.09
C TRP A 126 1.02 0.29 12.03
N GLN A 127 1.38 -0.92 12.46
CA GLN A 127 2.69 -1.53 12.22
C GLN A 127 2.52 -2.62 11.17
N VAL A 128 3.52 -2.78 10.31
CA VAL A 128 3.51 -3.83 9.29
C VAL A 128 4.77 -4.67 9.39
N SER A 129 4.62 -5.97 9.13
CA SER A 129 5.72 -6.91 9.07
C SER A 129 5.58 -7.86 7.89
N ILE A 130 6.71 -8.31 7.36
CA ILE A 130 6.82 -9.39 6.37
C ILE A 130 7.55 -10.53 7.06
N ASP A 131 6.92 -11.69 7.16
CA ASP A 131 7.45 -12.89 7.83
C ASP A 131 7.92 -12.63 9.28
N GLY A 132 7.28 -11.67 9.96
CA GLY A 132 7.62 -11.24 11.32
C GLY A 132 8.73 -10.19 11.41
N GLU A 133 9.38 -9.82 10.30
CA GLU A 133 10.33 -8.71 10.28
C GLU A 133 9.62 -7.39 10.00
N PRO A 134 9.92 -6.30 10.76
CA PRO A 134 9.31 -5.00 10.52
C PRO A 134 9.55 -4.50 9.10
N ALA A 135 8.48 -4.10 8.43
CA ALA A 135 8.53 -3.54 7.08
C ALA A 135 8.04 -2.09 7.09
N VAL A 136 8.39 -1.34 6.04
CA VAL A 136 7.96 0.04 5.87
C VAL A 136 6.74 0.09 4.97
N MET A 137 5.62 0.54 5.53
CA MET A 137 4.42 0.84 4.75
C MET A 137 4.63 2.16 3.99
N ILE A 138 4.34 2.17 2.70
CA ILE A 138 4.45 3.36 1.85
C ILE A 138 3.08 3.78 1.32
N ARG A 139 3.01 5.01 0.77
CA ARG A 139 1.83 5.51 0.08
C ARG A 139 1.99 5.35 -1.44
N ALA A 140 0.98 4.77 -2.07
CA ALA A 140 0.90 4.65 -3.52
C ALA A 140 -0.49 5.08 -4.02
N ASN A 141 -0.59 5.46 -5.28
CA ASN A 141 -1.85 5.82 -5.95
C ASN A 141 -2.70 6.77 -5.10
N TYR A 142 -2.08 7.86 -4.67
CA TYR A 142 -2.63 8.96 -3.88
C TYR A 142 -2.97 8.63 -2.43
N ILE A 143 -3.82 7.63 -2.17
CA ILE A 143 -4.32 7.33 -0.82
C ILE A 143 -4.06 5.91 -0.35
N LEU A 144 -3.60 5.01 -1.23
CA LEU A 144 -3.52 3.60 -0.92
C LEU A 144 -2.22 3.28 -0.18
N ARG A 145 -2.29 2.31 0.73
CA ARG A 145 -1.09 1.73 1.34
C ARG A 145 -0.47 0.72 0.39
N ALA A 146 0.85 0.66 0.39
CA ALA A 146 1.61 -0.32 -0.38
C ALA A 146 2.81 -0.85 0.41
N LEU A 147 3.29 -2.03 0.01
CA LEU A 147 4.54 -2.62 0.50
C LEU A 147 5.36 -3.14 -0.68
N ALA A 148 6.68 -2.95 -0.59
CA ALA A 148 7.61 -3.71 -1.42
C ALA A 148 7.76 -5.11 -0.83
N ILE A 149 7.50 -6.12 -1.65
CA ILE A 149 7.56 -7.53 -1.26
C ILE A 149 8.61 -8.21 -2.14
N PRO A 150 9.59 -8.90 -1.54
CA PRO A 150 10.60 -9.60 -2.31
C PRO A 150 9.99 -10.83 -3.00
N THR A 151 10.71 -11.39 -3.95
CA THR A 151 10.30 -12.64 -4.60
C THR A 151 10.15 -13.79 -3.60
N GLY A 152 9.04 -14.52 -3.66
CA GLY A 152 8.77 -15.66 -2.79
C GLY A 152 7.36 -15.67 -2.21
N THR A 153 7.15 -16.64 -1.31
CA THR A 153 5.91 -16.73 -0.54
C THR A 153 6.14 -16.06 0.81
N HIS A 154 5.31 -15.08 1.13
CA HIS A 154 5.43 -14.23 2.32
C HIS A 154 4.11 -14.11 3.06
N ASN A 155 4.21 -14.01 4.39
CA ASN A 155 3.10 -13.61 5.24
C ASN A 155 3.25 -12.13 5.60
N VAL A 156 2.29 -11.31 5.18
CA VAL A 156 2.26 -9.88 5.48
C VAL A 156 1.23 -9.63 6.55
N GLU A 157 1.68 -9.11 7.70
CA GLU A 157 0.83 -8.81 8.83
C GLU A 157 0.78 -7.30 9.06
N PHE A 158 -0.43 -6.74 9.06
CA PHE A 158 -0.71 -5.41 9.57
C PHE A 158 -1.31 -5.54 10.96
N ARG A 159 -0.77 -4.82 11.94
CA ARG A 159 -1.27 -4.82 13.31
C ARG A 159 -1.49 -3.39 13.81
N PHE A 160 -2.65 -3.14 14.41
CA PHE A 160 -2.99 -1.85 14.96
C PHE A 160 -2.56 -1.76 16.43
N GLU A 161 -1.45 -1.05 16.67
CA GLU A 161 -0.88 -0.79 17.98
C GLU A 161 -0.56 0.72 18.14
N PRO A 162 -1.57 1.54 18.48
CA PRO A 162 -1.35 2.97 18.67
C PRO A 162 -0.48 3.23 19.91
N GLN A 163 0.65 3.91 19.70
CA GLN A 163 1.59 4.28 20.78
C GLN A 163 0.94 5.10 21.91
N SER A 164 -0.19 5.76 21.64
CA SER A 164 -0.92 6.59 22.61
C SER A 164 -1.42 5.82 23.84
N ILE A 165 -1.61 4.49 23.75
CA ILE A 165 -2.13 3.72 24.89
C ILE A 165 -1.09 3.68 26.03
N LYS A 166 0.20 3.63 25.69
CA LYS A 166 1.29 3.51 26.69
C LYS A 166 1.44 4.75 27.57
N THR A 167 1.12 5.94 27.06
CA THR A 167 1.26 7.19 27.83
C THR A 167 0.09 7.40 28.79
N THR A 168 -1.12 7.03 28.40
CA THR A 168 -2.31 7.22 29.24
C THR A 168 -2.35 6.25 30.42
N ASP A 169 -1.87 5.02 30.24
CA ASP A 169 -1.79 4.02 31.32
C ASP A 169 -0.92 4.51 32.48
N GLY A 170 0.24 5.12 32.20
CA GLY A 170 1.13 5.64 33.22
C GLY A 170 0.49 6.74 34.09
N ILE A 171 -0.28 7.63 33.46
CA ILE A 171 -1.01 8.70 34.15
C ILE A 171 -2.12 8.12 35.02
N ALA A 172 -2.85 7.12 34.52
CA ALA A 172 -3.92 6.46 35.26
C ALA A 172 -3.39 5.76 36.52
N TYR A 173 -2.28 5.02 36.42
CA TYR A 173 -1.64 4.38 37.58
C TYR A 173 -1.11 5.39 38.58
N ALA A 174 -0.52 6.50 38.13
CA ALA A 174 -0.07 7.57 39.01
C ALA A 174 -1.24 8.21 39.78
N ALA A 175 -2.35 8.49 39.09
CA ALA A 175 -3.56 9.04 39.71
C ALA A 175 -4.17 8.06 40.73
N LEU A 176 -4.24 6.78 40.39
CA LEU A 176 -4.71 5.72 41.29
C LEU A 176 -3.84 5.64 42.55
N LEU A 177 -2.51 5.69 42.40
CA LEU A 177 -1.57 5.66 43.52
C LEU A 177 -1.77 6.85 44.46
N ILE A 178 -1.91 8.07 43.91
CA ILE A 178 -2.15 9.28 44.70
C ILE A 178 -3.49 9.18 45.44
N MET A 179 -4.54 8.69 44.79
CA MET A 179 -5.86 8.49 45.41
C MET A 179 -5.78 7.48 46.57
N LEU A 180 -5.02 6.39 46.41
CA LEU A 180 -4.85 5.38 47.43
C LEU A 180 -4.06 5.92 48.64
N LEU A 181 -2.96 6.64 48.38
CA LEU A 181 -2.14 7.26 49.44
C LEU A 181 -2.91 8.31 50.23
N THR A 182 -3.71 9.15 49.56
CA THR A 182 -4.54 10.16 50.24
C THR A 182 -5.63 9.52 51.09
N SER A 183 -6.30 8.47 50.58
CA SER A 183 -7.30 7.71 51.35
C SER A 183 -6.70 7.07 52.61
N VAL A 184 -5.56 6.38 52.48
CA VAL A 184 -4.85 5.76 53.62
C VAL A 184 -4.43 6.83 54.63
N TYR A 185 -3.92 7.97 54.17
CA TYR A 185 -3.52 9.08 55.03
C TYR A 185 -4.71 9.66 55.83
N LEU A 186 -5.87 9.85 55.19
CA LEU A 186 -7.08 10.34 55.85
C LEU A 186 -7.60 9.35 56.89
N ILE A 187 -7.60 8.05 56.58
CA ILE A 187 -8.00 6.99 57.51
C ILE A 187 -7.05 6.95 58.71
N TYR A 188 -5.73 6.97 58.46
CA TYR A 188 -4.71 7.00 59.51
C TYR A 188 -4.86 8.22 60.42
N ARG A 189 -5.06 9.40 59.83
CA ARG A 189 -5.28 10.64 60.58
C ARG A 189 -6.53 10.53 61.46
N ARG A 190 -7.64 10.00 60.92
CA ARG A 190 -8.92 9.84 61.65
C ARG A 190 -8.77 8.94 62.87
N ILE A 191 -8.15 7.77 62.70
CA ILE A 191 -7.93 6.82 63.81
C ILE A 191 -7.00 7.43 64.88
N ARG A 192 -5.98 8.20 64.47
CA ARG A 192 -5.06 8.83 65.41
C ARG A 192 -5.71 9.93 66.24
N THR A 193 -6.62 10.72 65.66
CA THR A 193 -7.38 11.74 66.40
C THR A 193 -8.27 11.13 67.48
N GLU A 194 -8.96 10.01 67.21
CA GLU A 194 -9.81 9.37 68.23
C GLU A 194 -9.03 8.77 69.41
N LYS A 195 -7.76 8.41 69.21
CA LYS A 195 -6.88 7.96 70.31
C LYS A 195 -6.36 9.08 71.20
N LEU A 196 -6.43 10.34 70.77
CA LEU A 196 -5.91 11.49 71.54
C LEU A 196 -7.00 12.16 72.41
N GLU A 197 -8.28 11.90 72.14
CA GLU A 197 -9.42 12.44 72.90
C GLU A 197 -9.95 11.49 74.00
N LYS A 198 -9.42 10.27 74.11
CA LYS A 198 -9.70 9.31 75.19
C LYS A 198 -8.53 9.21 76.15
#